data_AF-A0A349D2X3-F1
#
_entry.id   AF-A0A349D2X3-F1
#
_cell.length_a   1.000
_cell.length_b   1.000
_cell.length_c   1.000
_cell.angle_alpha   90.00
_cell.angle_beta   90.00
_cell.angle_gamma   90.00
#
_symmetry.space_group_name_H-M   'P 1'
#
loop_
_entity.id
_entity.type
_entity.pdbx_description
1 polymer ?
#
loop_
_entity_poly.entity_id
_entity_poly.type
_entity_poly.pdbx_seq_one_letter_code
_entity_poly.pdbx_strand_id
1 'polypeptide(L)'
;MVPNPTGPGGQPDKKEYLSEQFAESQRRVEALRAAIEEKKRGHELQKVQEAKRAEEYVLQEQEQQEAQERLVKHWKKQKKQREEDVAEMKKKQEEHLKYLEAKKVKTEREQVKRAGYLKELAAQNKFMMRAEKRKTEAQKYVETGKREAEGLTFRRKQEIDMETTRAKRALTADTRNVRAHIDLEEKKAKQELDERAAKEVAKLNATERTQLLTYGQEVQRKRAEANRIERAGERLRMLGDVEREEVWKLQTIRADFDRKKSEIVARTQKEKFAIEAKCRKLRDEASMAEREGVAHLEEQAYQRKHDAEREETKRKEHIKQNQDRILKGEKPQ
;
A
#
# COMPACT_ATOMS: atom_id res chain seq x y z
N MET A 1 7.24 101.70 124.82
CA MET A 1 7.35 100.40 125.51
C MET A 1 8.85 100.16 125.66
N VAL A 2 9.49 100.44 126.81
CA VAL A 2 9.51 99.65 128.07
C VAL A 2 9.90 98.19 127.80
N PRO A 3 10.86 97.54 128.52
CA PRO A 3 11.73 97.98 129.64
C PRO A 3 13.26 97.81 129.30
N ASN A 4 14.27 98.43 129.95
CA ASN A 4 14.80 98.26 131.33
C ASN A 4 14.95 96.78 131.78
N PRO A 5 15.97 96.38 132.58
CA PRO A 5 16.32 97.08 133.80
C PRO A 5 17.84 97.21 134.11
N THR A 6 18.11 98.22 134.96
CA THR A 6 19.04 98.23 136.10
C THR A 6 20.53 98.07 135.79
N GLY A 7 21.39 99.09 135.97
CA GLY A 7 21.55 99.99 137.12
C GLY A 7 22.66 99.46 138.05
N PRO A 8 23.20 100.24 139.00
CA PRO A 8 23.75 101.59 138.89
C PRO A 8 25.08 101.75 139.67
N GLY A 9 25.74 102.92 139.50
CA GLY A 9 26.34 103.62 140.64
C GLY A 9 27.86 103.66 140.74
N GLY A 10 28.39 104.89 140.79
CA GLY A 10 29.67 105.19 141.44
C GLY A 10 30.62 106.10 140.64
N GLN A 11 30.42 107.41 140.72
CA GLN A 11 31.55 108.37 140.77
C GLN A 11 32.36 108.09 142.06
N PRO A 12 33.66 108.41 142.21
CA PRO A 12 34.48 109.44 141.54
C PRO A 12 35.80 108.80 140.97
N ASP A 13 36.77 109.45 140.33
CA ASP A 13 37.42 110.71 140.69
C ASP A 13 38.30 111.24 139.53
N LYS A 14 38.34 112.57 139.43
CA LYS A 14 38.69 113.39 138.25
C LYS A 14 40.17 113.43 137.82
N LYS A 15 40.94 112.34 137.91
CA LYS A 15 42.32 112.30 137.36
C LYS A 15 42.62 111.19 136.35
N GLU A 16 41.84 110.11 136.31
CA GLU A 16 41.99 109.03 135.30
C GLU A 16 41.11 109.24 134.04
N TYR A 17 40.10 110.09 134.11
CA TYR A 17 39.13 110.31 133.02
C TYR A 17 39.74 110.88 131.72
N LEU A 18 40.90 111.55 131.79
CA LEU A 18 41.58 112.10 130.60
C LEU A 18 42.49 111.09 129.89
N SER A 19 43.01 110.07 130.58
CA SER A 19 43.77 108.99 129.92
C SER A 19 42.84 107.93 129.32
N GLU A 20 41.70 107.66 129.95
CA GLU A 20 40.68 106.75 129.40
C GLU A 20 40.03 107.29 128.12
N GLN A 21 39.74 108.60 128.01
CA GLN A 21 39.17 109.17 126.78
C GLN A 21 40.10 109.07 125.56
N PHE A 22 41.42 109.14 125.74
CA PHE A 22 42.37 109.00 124.62
C PHE A 22 42.49 107.53 124.16
N ALA A 23 42.44 106.58 125.10
CA ALA A 23 42.41 105.15 124.80
C ALA A 23 41.11 104.71 124.11
N GLU A 24 39.97 105.31 124.48
CA GLU A 24 38.67 105.01 123.87
C GLU A 24 38.57 105.53 122.42
N SER A 25 39.21 106.67 122.12
CA SER A 25 39.32 107.24 120.77
C SER A 25 40.13 106.35 119.82
N GLN A 26 41.29 105.83 120.26
CA GLN A 26 42.10 104.92 119.43
C GLN A 26 41.38 103.59 119.15
N ARG A 27 40.68 103.02 120.15
CA ARG A 27 39.89 101.79 119.94
C ARG A 27 38.74 101.98 118.95
N ARG A 28 38.11 103.16 118.88
CA ARG A 28 37.06 103.45 117.89
C ARG A 28 37.60 103.55 116.46
N VAL A 29 38.80 104.08 116.26
CA VAL A 29 39.42 104.20 114.93
C VAL A 29 39.86 102.83 114.40
N GLU A 30 40.37 101.95 115.26
CA GLU A 30 40.74 100.58 114.88
C GLU A 30 39.51 99.72 114.55
N ALA A 31 38.42 99.84 115.33
CA ALA A 31 37.17 99.13 115.04
C ALA A 31 36.53 99.55 113.70
N LEU A 32 36.63 100.83 113.32
CA LEU A 32 36.17 101.33 112.02
C LEU A 32 37.02 100.83 110.84
N ARG A 33 38.34 100.66 111.02
CA ARG A 33 39.20 100.08 109.97
C ARG A 33 38.92 98.59 109.74
N ALA A 34 38.70 97.82 110.81
CA ALA A 34 38.37 96.40 110.71
C ALA A 34 37.03 96.17 109.97
N ALA A 35 36.00 96.97 110.24
CA ALA A 35 34.70 96.86 109.58
C ALA A 35 34.72 97.21 108.07
N ILE A 36 35.66 98.06 107.63
CA ILE A 36 35.81 98.44 106.21
C ILE A 36 36.56 97.37 105.42
N GLU A 37 37.52 96.66 106.02
CA GLU A 37 38.20 95.54 105.34
C GLU A 37 37.29 94.32 105.16
N GLU A 38 36.41 94.02 106.11
CA GLU A 38 35.50 92.88 106.01
C GLU A 38 34.47 93.07 104.87
N LYS A 39 33.93 94.30 104.71
CA LYS A 39 33.04 94.63 103.58
C LYS A 39 33.72 94.55 102.21
N LYS A 40 35.02 94.82 102.10
CA LYS A 40 35.76 94.69 100.83
C LYS A 40 35.94 93.21 100.44
N ARG A 41 36.24 92.32 101.38
CA ARG A 41 36.38 90.88 101.10
C ARG A 41 35.06 90.22 100.69
N GLY A 42 33.94 90.63 101.28
CA GLY A 42 32.61 90.13 100.88
C GLY A 42 32.22 90.52 99.45
N HIS A 43 32.56 91.74 99.01
CA HIS A 43 32.19 92.25 97.68
C HIS A 43 33.09 91.69 96.55
N GLU A 44 34.35 91.33 96.83
CA GLU A 44 35.22 90.66 95.86
C GLU A 44 34.79 89.20 95.61
N LEU A 45 34.33 88.48 96.64
CA LEU A 45 33.89 87.09 96.49
C LEU A 45 32.61 86.94 95.64
N GLN A 46 31.67 87.88 95.77
CA GLN A 46 30.42 87.88 94.99
C GLN A 46 30.65 88.18 93.50
N LYS A 47 31.57 89.10 93.16
CA LYS A 47 31.91 89.39 91.75
C LYS A 47 32.58 88.22 91.04
N VAL A 48 33.36 87.39 91.74
CA VAL A 48 34.02 86.22 91.13
C VAL A 48 33.03 85.07 90.89
N GLN A 49 31.99 84.92 91.72
CA GLN A 49 30.97 83.90 91.51
C GLN A 49 29.95 84.24 90.41
N GLU A 50 29.60 85.53 90.24
CA GLU A 50 28.74 85.97 89.12
C GLU A 50 29.46 85.87 87.76
N ALA A 51 30.76 86.17 87.69
CA ALA A 51 31.54 86.03 86.46
C ALA A 51 31.65 84.56 85.99
N LYS A 52 31.84 83.61 86.92
CA LYS A 52 31.92 82.17 86.58
C LYS A 52 30.60 81.57 86.09
N ARG A 53 29.46 82.01 86.64
CA ARG A 53 28.14 81.55 86.17
C ARG A 53 27.75 82.14 84.81
N ALA A 54 28.22 83.34 84.48
CA ALA A 54 28.00 83.95 83.18
C ALA A 54 28.83 83.28 82.06
N GLU A 55 30.07 82.85 82.35
CA GLU A 55 30.90 82.12 81.39
C GLU A 55 30.39 80.70 81.10
N GLU A 56 29.89 79.96 82.11
CA GLU A 56 29.34 78.61 81.91
C GLU A 56 28.03 78.60 81.10
N TYR A 57 27.17 79.62 81.24
CA TYR A 57 25.91 79.69 80.49
C TYR A 57 26.13 79.99 78.99
N VAL A 58 27.09 80.86 78.67
CA VAL A 58 27.42 81.20 77.27
C VAL A 58 28.06 80.01 76.54
N LEU A 59 28.90 79.22 77.23
CA LEU A 59 29.49 78.01 76.64
C LEU A 59 28.41 76.95 76.34
N GLN A 60 27.44 76.76 77.24
CA GLN A 60 26.38 75.77 77.07
C GLN A 60 25.38 76.14 75.96
N GLU A 61 25.12 77.43 75.77
CA GLU A 61 24.23 77.94 74.72
C GLU A 61 24.88 77.83 73.32
N GLN A 62 26.20 78.04 73.22
CA GLN A 62 26.97 77.82 71.98
C GLN A 62 27.05 76.33 71.59
N GLU A 63 27.27 75.43 72.55
CA GLU A 63 27.28 73.99 72.26
C GLU A 63 25.92 73.46 71.79
N GLN A 64 24.81 73.97 72.34
CA GLN A 64 23.48 73.59 71.88
C GLN A 64 23.12 74.14 70.50
N GLN A 65 23.53 75.38 70.16
CA GLN A 65 23.33 75.93 68.82
C GLN A 65 24.16 75.20 67.77
N GLU A 66 25.42 74.86 68.06
CA GLU A 66 26.24 74.06 67.14
C GLU A 66 25.69 72.63 66.96
N ALA A 67 25.16 72.00 68.02
CA ALA A 67 24.53 70.68 67.93
C ALA A 67 23.24 70.71 67.08
N GLN A 68 22.41 71.74 67.22
CA GLN A 68 21.20 71.92 66.41
C GLN A 68 21.53 72.22 64.94
N GLU A 69 22.53 73.05 64.65
CA GLU A 69 22.97 73.30 63.28
C GLU A 69 23.51 72.04 62.60
N ARG A 70 24.31 71.22 63.31
CA ARG A 70 24.83 69.96 62.78
C ARG A 70 23.70 68.97 62.49
N LEU A 71 22.69 68.89 63.36
CA LEU A 71 21.49 68.07 63.16
C LEU A 71 20.68 68.51 61.94
N VAL A 72 20.44 69.81 61.77
CA VAL A 72 19.69 70.35 60.63
C VAL A 72 20.45 70.15 59.31
N LYS A 73 21.77 70.36 59.30
CA LYS A 73 22.63 70.10 58.13
C LYS A 73 22.64 68.61 57.77
N HIS A 74 22.75 67.72 58.76
CA HIS A 74 22.71 66.27 58.56
C HIS A 74 21.32 65.80 58.07
N TRP A 75 20.24 66.35 58.61
CA TRP A 75 18.87 66.02 58.19
C TRP A 75 18.58 66.51 56.77
N LYS A 76 19.00 67.73 56.40
CA LYS A 76 18.91 68.22 55.02
C LYS A 76 19.71 67.37 54.04
N LYS A 77 20.92 66.92 54.43
CA LYS A 77 21.75 66.03 53.61
C LYS A 77 21.12 64.64 53.44
N GLN A 78 20.61 64.04 54.51
CA GLN A 78 19.88 62.77 54.45
C GLN A 78 18.57 62.87 53.65
N LYS A 79 17.83 63.98 53.78
CA LYS A 79 16.60 64.20 53.01
C LYS A 79 16.90 64.32 51.52
N LYS A 80 17.94 65.06 51.14
CA LYS A 80 18.38 65.19 49.74
C LYS A 80 18.86 63.86 49.16
N GLN A 81 19.63 63.07 49.92
CA GLN A 81 20.01 61.71 49.52
C GLN A 81 18.78 60.80 49.35
N ARG A 82 17.81 60.86 50.26
CA ARG A 82 16.56 60.08 50.12
C ARG A 82 15.74 60.51 48.90
N GLU A 83 15.68 61.79 48.59
CA GLU A 83 14.97 62.29 47.39
C GLU A 83 15.68 61.87 46.10
N GLU A 84 17.01 61.91 46.06
CA GLU A 84 17.84 61.42 44.95
C GLU A 84 17.70 59.90 44.79
N ASP A 85 17.78 59.12 45.88
CA ASP A 85 17.59 57.66 45.88
C ASP A 85 16.19 57.26 45.41
N VAL A 86 15.15 57.98 45.85
CA VAL A 86 13.76 57.74 45.41
C VAL A 86 13.59 58.09 43.93
N ALA A 87 14.21 59.17 43.45
CA ALA A 87 14.17 59.52 42.04
C ALA A 87 14.90 58.48 41.16
N GLU A 88 16.06 58.00 41.61
CA GLU A 88 16.82 56.95 40.90
C GLU A 88 16.09 55.61 40.92
N MET A 89 15.46 55.25 42.04
CA MET A 89 14.61 54.05 42.15
C MET A 89 13.37 54.13 41.25
N LYS A 90 12.71 55.30 41.17
CA LYS A 90 11.58 55.52 40.25
C LYS A 90 12.03 55.41 38.79
N LYS A 91 13.18 55.99 38.43
CA LYS A 91 13.74 55.90 37.08
C LYS A 91 14.10 54.45 36.72
N LYS A 92 14.73 53.71 37.63
CA LYS A 92 15.01 52.27 37.47
C LYS A 92 13.72 51.44 37.35
N GLN A 93 12.67 51.78 38.10
CA GLN A 93 11.37 51.12 37.98
C GLN A 93 10.70 51.41 36.63
N GLU A 94 10.72 52.66 36.15
CA GLU A 94 10.17 53.03 34.84
C GLU A 94 10.94 52.37 33.69
N GLU A 95 12.27 52.34 33.75
CA GLU A 95 13.11 51.65 32.77
C GLU A 95 12.88 50.14 32.79
N HIS A 96 12.73 49.54 33.98
CA HIS A 96 12.40 48.13 34.12
C HIS A 96 10.98 47.81 33.60
N LEU A 97 9.99 48.68 33.83
CA LEU A 97 8.64 48.54 33.27
C LEU A 97 8.65 48.63 31.75
N LYS A 98 9.35 49.60 31.17
CA LYS A 98 9.54 49.72 29.71
C LYS A 98 10.24 48.50 29.12
N TYR A 99 11.25 47.97 29.81
CA TYR A 99 11.93 46.74 29.40
C TYR A 99 10.99 45.52 29.44
N LEU A 100 10.17 45.38 30.49
CA LEU A 100 9.19 44.31 30.61
C LEU A 100 8.10 44.40 29.54
N GLU A 101 7.59 45.60 29.24
CA GLU A 101 6.63 45.83 28.16
C GLU A 101 7.23 45.50 26.79
N ALA A 102 8.45 45.97 26.51
CA ALA A 102 9.16 45.63 25.27
C ALA A 102 9.41 44.12 25.14
N LYS A 103 9.74 43.43 26.25
CA LYS A 103 9.92 41.99 26.30
C LYS A 103 8.59 41.26 26.04
N LYS A 104 7.48 41.70 26.64
CA LYS A 104 6.13 41.17 26.36
C LYS A 104 5.78 41.30 24.88
N VAL A 105 5.87 42.51 24.31
CA VAL A 105 5.57 42.74 22.88
C VAL A 105 6.47 41.90 21.97
N LYS A 106 7.76 41.75 22.30
CA LYS A 106 8.66 40.87 21.54
C LYS A 106 8.24 39.40 21.61
N THR A 107 7.92 38.90 22.80
CA THR A 107 7.45 37.52 22.99
C THR A 107 6.11 37.25 22.30
N GLU A 108 5.16 38.18 22.35
CA GLU A 108 3.88 38.09 21.62
C GLU A 108 4.11 38.03 20.10
N ARG A 109 4.97 38.90 19.55
CA ARG A 109 5.33 38.85 18.12
C ARG A 109 6.00 37.54 17.73
N GLU A 110 6.89 37.00 18.56
CA GLU A 110 7.52 35.69 18.35
C GLU A 110 6.51 34.54 18.43
N GLN A 111 5.54 34.59 19.35
CA GLN A 111 4.46 33.61 19.46
C GLN A 111 3.55 33.64 18.22
N VAL A 112 3.18 34.83 17.72
CA VAL A 112 2.38 34.97 16.49
C VAL A 112 3.14 34.41 15.29
N LYS A 113 4.44 34.71 15.16
CA LYS A 113 5.29 34.14 14.10
C LYS A 113 5.39 32.61 14.21
N ARG A 114 5.59 32.07 15.41
CA ARG A 114 5.59 30.61 15.66
C ARG A 114 4.24 29.98 15.30
N ALA A 115 3.13 30.60 15.68
CA ALA A 115 1.80 30.10 15.34
C ALA A 115 1.55 30.10 13.82
N GLY A 116 1.99 31.14 13.11
CA GLY A 116 1.96 31.20 11.64
C GLY A 116 2.78 30.07 11.00
N TYR A 117 4.03 29.91 11.45
CA TYR A 117 4.91 28.84 10.98
C TYR A 117 4.33 27.44 11.21
N LEU A 118 3.78 27.17 12.40
CA LEU A 118 3.14 25.88 12.70
C LEU A 118 1.90 25.62 11.84
N LYS A 119 1.12 26.66 11.51
CA LYS A 119 -0.02 26.54 10.59
C LYS A 119 0.43 26.21 9.16
N GLU A 120 1.47 26.87 8.65
CA GLU A 120 2.04 26.57 7.34
C GLU A 120 2.60 25.15 7.27
N LEU A 121 3.33 24.73 8.31
CA LEU A 121 3.91 23.40 8.42
C LEU A 121 2.81 22.31 8.52
N ALA A 122 1.72 22.58 9.26
CA ALA A 122 0.56 21.71 9.29
C ALA A 122 -0.13 21.59 7.92
N ALA A 123 -0.22 22.70 7.16
CA ALA A 123 -0.79 22.68 5.81
C ALA A 123 0.09 21.89 4.83
N GLN A 124 1.42 22.06 4.89
CA GLN A 124 2.37 21.29 4.10
C GLN A 124 2.32 19.80 4.44
N ASN A 125 2.33 19.44 5.73
CA ASN A 125 2.21 18.04 6.16
C ASN A 125 0.91 17.42 5.67
N LYS A 126 -0.22 18.14 5.76
CA LYS A 126 -1.51 17.66 5.24
C LYS A 126 -1.49 17.46 3.73
N PHE A 127 -0.80 18.32 2.98
CA PHE A 127 -0.61 18.16 1.55
C PHE A 127 0.23 16.92 1.21
N MET A 128 1.38 16.74 1.88
CA MET A 128 2.25 15.58 1.70
C MET A 128 1.55 14.26 2.04
N MET A 129 0.84 14.20 3.16
CA MET A 129 0.07 13.01 3.56
C MET A 129 -1.02 12.65 2.53
N ARG A 130 -1.68 13.64 1.93
CA ARG A 130 -2.65 13.41 0.85
C ARG A 130 -1.98 12.89 -0.41
N ALA A 131 -0.81 13.42 -0.77
CA ALA A 131 -0.04 12.97 -1.93
C ALA A 131 0.45 11.53 -1.74
N GLU A 132 0.97 11.18 -0.57
CA GLU A 132 1.37 9.80 -0.24
C GLU A 132 0.18 8.84 -0.25
N LYS A 133 -0.96 9.24 0.33
CA LYS A 133 -2.18 8.43 0.28
C LYS A 133 -2.59 8.14 -1.16
N ARG A 134 -2.62 9.15 -2.04
CA ARG A 134 -2.92 8.95 -3.47
C ARG A 134 -1.90 8.04 -4.17
N LYS A 135 -0.61 8.19 -3.85
CA LYS A 135 0.44 7.33 -4.41
C LYS A 135 0.23 5.86 -4.03
N THR A 136 -0.06 5.59 -2.75
CA THR A 136 -0.33 4.23 -2.27
C THR A 136 -1.63 3.65 -2.85
N GLU A 137 -2.67 4.47 -2.99
CA GLU A 137 -3.95 4.09 -3.61
C GLU A 137 -3.77 3.76 -5.10
N ALA A 138 -3.04 4.59 -5.84
CA ALA A 138 -2.71 4.37 -7.24
C ALA A 138 -1.89 3.08 -7.45
N GLN A 139 -0.91 2.81 -6.57
CA GLN A 139 -0.13 1.58 -6.62
C GLN A 139 -1.00 0.34 -6.39
N LYS A 140 -1.84 0.35 -5.35
CA LYS A 140 -2.78 -0.77 -5.07
C LYS A 140 -3.76 -0.99 -6.22
N TYR A 141 -4.30 0.08 -6.79
CA TYR A 141 -5.21 0.00 -7.94
C TYR A 141 -4.54 -0.66 -9.15
N VAL A 142 -3.28 -0.31 -9.44
CA VAL A 142 -2.54 -0.90 -10.56
C VAL A 142 -2.22 -2.38 -10.32
N GLU A 143 -1.77 -2.72 -9.12
CA GLU A 143 -1.41 -4.10 -8.78
C GLU A 143 -2.62 -5.03 -8.87
N THR A 144 -3.74 -4.62 -8.27
CA THR A 144 -5.00 -5.38 -8.30
C THR A 144 -5.55 -5.47 -9.71
N GLY A 145 -5.66 -4.35 -10.43
CA GLY A 145 -6.17 -4.33 -11.80
C GLY A 145 -5.34 -5.16 -12.78
N LYS A 146 -4.00 -5.11 -12.69
CA LYS A 146 -3.13 -5.92 -13.55
C LYS A 146 -3.32 -7.41 -13.29
N ARG A 147 -3.37 -7.81 -12.02
CA ARG A 147 -3.58 -9.20 -11.62
C ARG A 147 -4.94 -9.72 -12.06
N GLU A 148 -5.99 -8.90 -11.95
CA GLU A 148 -7.33 -9.24 -12.44
C GLU A 148 -7.36 -9.39 -13.95
N ALA A 149 -6.73 -8.48 -14.70
CA ALA A 149 -6.64 -8.53 -16.15
C ALA A 149 -5.93 -9.81 -16.62
N GLU A 150 -4.76 -10.11 -16.05
CA GLU A 150 -3.98 -11.33 -16.33
C GLU A 150 -4.78 -12.60 -15.97
N GLY A 151 -5.44 -12.61 -14.80
CA GLY A 151 -6.25 -13.73 -14.35
C GLY A 151 -7.48 -13.97 -15.21
N LEU A 152 -8.08 -12.93 -15.78
CA LEU A 152 -9.19 -13.06 -16.73
C LEU A 152 -8.72 -13.60 -18.08
N THR A 153 -7.61 -13.10 -18.62
CA THR A 153 -7.03 -13.61 -19.87
C THR A 153 -6.61 -15.06 -19.76
N PHE A 154 -5.97 -15.43 -18.64
CA PHE A 154 -5.57 -16.80 -18.37
C PHE A 154 -6.78 -17.75 -18.35
N ARG A 155 -7.84 -17.41 -17.62
CA ARG A 155 -9.09 -18.20 -17.58
C ARG A 155 -9.71 -18.33 -18.97
N ARG A 156 -9.80 -17.24 -19.72
CA ARG A 156 -10.35 -17.26 -21.09
C ARG A 156 -9.54 -18.14 -22.04
N LYS A 157 -8.21 -18.11 -21.95
CA LYS A 157 -7.33 -19.00 -22.73
C LYS A 157 -7.55 -20.48 -22.36
N GLN A 158 -7.69 -20.80 -21.08
CA GLN A 158 -8.00 -22.16 -20.63
C GLN A 158 -9.37 -22.65 -21.12
N GLU A 159 -10.38 -21.79 -21.08
CA GLU A 159 -11.72 -22.11 -21.63
C GLU A 159 -11.64 -22.43 -23.12
N ILE A 160 -10.92 -21.60 -23.90
CA ILE A 160 -10.68 -21.85 -25.33
C ILE A 160 -9.98 -23.20 -25.56
N ASP A 161 -8.96 -23.54 -24.76
CA ASP A 161 -8.27 -24.83 -24.86
C ASP A 161 -9.17 -26.04 -24.57
N MET A 162 -10.03 -25.91 -23.56
CA MET A 162 -11.01 -26.96 -23.24
C MET A 162 -12.06 -27.11 -24.35
N GLU A 163 -12.62 -26.00 -24.84
CA GLU A 163 -13.61 -26.00 -25.92
C GLU A 163 -13.04 -26.62 -27.19
N THR A 164 -11.83 -26.22 -27.58
CA THR A 164 -11.17 -26.71 -28.80
C THR A 164 -10.80 -28.17 -28.69
N THR A 165 -10.35 -28.64 -27.53
CA THR A 165 -10.09 -30.06 -27.30
C THR A 165 -11.38 -30.89 -27.39
N ARG A 166 -12.49 -30.39 -26.84
CA ARG A 166 -13.81 -31.05 -26.95
C ARG A 166 -14.28 -31.09 -28.41
N ALA A 167 -14.18 -29.98 -29.14
CA ALA A 167 -14.56 -29.90 -30.54
C ALA A 167 -13.72 -30.84 -31.42
N LYS A 168 -12.39 -30.90 -31.22
CA LYS A 168 -11.51 -31.85 -31.91
C LYS A 168 -11.95 -33.29 -31.67
N ARG A 169 -12.23 -33.67 -30.42
CA ARG A 169 -12.68 -35.04 -30.08
C ARG A 169 -14.02 -35.39 -30.73
N ALA A 170 -14.95 -34.44 -30.80
CA ALA A 170 -16.22 -34.65 -31.49
C ALA A 170 -16.00 -34.86 -32.99
N LEU A 171 -15.21 -33.98 -33.62
CA LEU A 171 -14.87 -34.09 -35.05
C LEU A 171 -14.20 -35.43 -35.39
N THR A 172 -13.23 -35.88 -34.58
CA THR A 172 -12.54 -37.16 -34.82
C THR A 172 -13.45 -38.37 -34.59
N ALA A 173 -14.42 -38.27 -33.68
CA ALA A 173 -15.41 -39.32 -33.48
C ALA A 173 -16.35 -39.43 -34.69
N ASP A 174 -16.82 -38.29 -35.21
CA ASP A 174 -17.70 -38.24 -36.36
C ASP A 174 -17.00 -38.78 -37.62
N THR A 175 -15.76 -38.37 -37.88
CA THR A 175 -14.98 -38.87 -39.04
C THR A 175 -14.65 -40.36 -38.92
N ARG A 176 -14.43 -40.87 -37.70
CA ARG A 176 -14.29 -42.30 -37.45
C ARG A 176 -15.58 -43.06 -37.77
N ASN A 177 -16.74 -42.52 -37.40
CA ASN A 177 -18.04 -43.12 -37.71
C ASN A 177 -18.29 -43.16 -39.22
N VAL A 178 -17.94 -42.08 -39.95
CA VAL A 178 -17.99 -42.05 -41.42
C VAL A 178 -17.11 -43.15 -42.03
N ARG A 179 -15.87 -43.30 -41.57
CA ARG A 179 -14.97 -44.37 -42.04
C ARG A 179 -15.53 -45.77 -41.76
N ALA A 180 -16.08 -45.99 -40.57
CA ALA A 180 -16.74 -47.25 -40.23
C ALA A 180 -17.95 -47.56 -41.12
N HIS A 181 -18.74 -46.53 -41.48
CA HIS A 181 -19.85 -46.69 -42.42
C HIS A 181 -19.36 -47.11 -43.81
N ILE A 182 -18.28 -46.47 -44.31
CA ILE A 182 -17.67 -46.83 -45.59
C ILE A 182 -17.20 -48.29 -45.59
N ASP A 183 -16.59 -48.75 -44.51
CA ASP A 183 -16.13 -50.15 -44.38
C ASP A 183 -17.31 -51.15 -44.37
N LEU A 184 -18.42 -50.79 -43.73
CA LEU A 184 -19.65 -51.59 -43.74
C LEU A 184 -20.27 -51.67 -45.14
N GLU A 185 -20.35 -50.55 -45.85
CA GLU A 185 -20.83 -50.51 -47.24
C GLU A 185 -19.93 -51.31 -48.19
N GLU A 186 -18.61 -51.19 -48.04
CA GLU A 186 -17.62 -51.96 -48.81
C GLU A 186 -17.86 -53.46 -48.62
N LYS A 187 -17.98 -53.91 -47.37
CA LYS A 187 -18.23 -55.31 -47.03
C LYS A 187 -19.55 -55.80 -47.60
N LYS A 188 -20.63 -55.03 -47.44
CA LYS A 188 -21.96 -55.38 -47.94
C LYS A 188 -21.96 -55.51 -49.47
N ALA A 189 -21.36 -54.55 -50.17
CA ALA A 189 -21.29 -54.58 -51.63
C ALA A 189 -20.49 -55.79 -52.16
N LYS A 190 -19.37 -56.15 -51.50
CA LYS A 190 -18.60 -57.35 -51.84
C LYS A 190 -19.40 -58.64 -51.61
N GLN A 191 -20.14 -58.72 -50.50
CA GLN A 191 -21.00 -59.87 -50.20
C GLN A 191 -22.12 -60.02 -51.24
N GLU A 192 -22.77 -58.93 -51.63
CA GLU A 192 -23.80 -58.95 -52.68
C GLU A 192 -23.23 -59.41 -54.03
N LEU A 193 -22.00 -59.01 -54.37
CA LEU A 193 -21.31 -59.49 -55.58
C LEU A 193 -21.02 -60.99 -55.50
N ASP A 194 -20.52 -61.48 -54.37
CA ASP A 194 -20.23 -62.90 -54.16
C ASP A 194 -21.50 -63.76 -54.26
N GLU A 195 -22.61 -63.29 -53.69
CA GLU A 195 -23.90 -63.97 -53.79
C GLU A 195 -24.42 -64.02 -55.23
N ARG A 196 -24.25 -62.95 -56.01
CA ARG A 196 -24.62 -62.92 -57.44
C ARG A 196 -23.76 -63.88 -58.24
N ALA A 197 -22.44 -63.85 -58.05
CA ALA A 197 -21.51 -64.76 -58.71
C ALA A 197 -21.81 -66.23 -58.37
N ALA A 198 -22.08 -66.54 -57.11
CA ALA A 198 -22.46 -67.89 -56.68
C ALA A 198 -23.75 -68.37 -57.36
N LYS A 199 -24.77 -67.50 -57.50
CA LYS A 199 -26.01 -67.82 -58.22
C LYS A 199 -25.77 -68.07 -59.71
N GLU A 200 -24.91 -67.29 -60.36
CA GLU A 200 -24.55 -67.50 -61.77
C GLU A 200 -23.78 -68.80 -61.98
N VAL A 201 -22.80 -69.10 -61.12
CA VAL A 201 -22.05 -70.37 -61.15
C VAL A 201 -22.98 -71.56 -60.90
N ALA A 202 -23.92 -71.45 -59.95
CA ALA A 202 -24.91 -72.49 -59.70
C ALA A 202 -25.79 -72.77 -60.92
N LYS A 203 -26.21 -71.73 -61.65
CA LYS A 203 -26.94 -71.88 -62.92
C LYS A 203 -26.07 -72.58 -63.98
N LEU A 204 -24.80 -72.18 -64.13
CA LEU A 204 -23.87 -72.84 -65.05
C LEU A 204 -23.70 -74.33 -64.71
N ASN A 205 -23.53 -74.66 -63.42
CA ASN A 205 -23.43 -76.06 -62.98
C ASN A 205 -24.70 -76.86 -63.29
N ALA A 206 -25.88 -76.26 -63.15
CA ALA A 206 -27.14 -76.92 -63.50
C ALA A 206 -27.24 -77.16 -65.02
N THR A 207 -26.84 -76.17 -65.83
CA THR A 207 -26.81 -76.31 -67.30
C THR A 207 -25.77 -77.33 -67.75
N GLU A 208 -24.59 -77.37 -67.12
CA GLU A 208 -23.54 -78.35 -67.39
C GLU A 208 -24.04 -79.76 -67.12
N ARG A 209 -24.63 -80.01 -65.94
CA ARG A 209 -25.21 -81.31 -65.61
C ARG A 209 -26.26 -81.75 -66.61
N THR A 210 -27.11 -80.83 -67.05
CA THR A 210 -28.15 -81.11 -68.04
C THR A 210 -27.54 -81.48 -69.39
N GLN A 211 -26.54 -80.73 -69.87
CA GLN A 211 -25.87 -81.03 -71.14
C GLN A 211 -25.10 -82.34 -71.09
N LEU A 212 -24.39 -82.62 -70.00
CA LEU A 212 -23.70 -83.90 -69.79
C LEU A 212 -24.67 -85.08 -69.77
N LEU A 213 -25.83 -84.92 -69.12
CA LEU A 213 -26.87 -85.95 -69.09
C LEU A 213 -27.44 -86.22 -70.49
N THR A 214 -27.82 -85.18 -71.22
CA THR A 214 -28.37 -85.29 -72.58
C THR A 214 -27.36 -85.98 -73.51
N TYR A 215 -26.11 -85.54 -73.49
CA TYR A 215 -25.06 -86.15 -74.29
C TYR A 215 -24.79 -87.61 -73.87
N GLY A 216 -24.79 -87.89 -72.56
CA GLY A 216 -24.68 -89.26 -72.06
C GLY A 216 -25.78 -90.19 -72.59
N GLN A 217 -27.04 -89.70 -72.66
CA GLN A 217 -28.14 -90.45 -73.26
C GLN A 217 -27.95 -90.69 -74.75
N GLU A 218 -27.45 -89.70 -75.50
CA GLU A 218 -27.11 -89.84 -76.93
C GLU A 218 -26.02 -90.90 -77.15
N VAL A 219 -24.96 -90.88 -76.33
CA VAL A 219 -23.90 -91.89 -76.37
C VAL A 219 -24.47 -93.29 -76.10
N GLN A 220 -25.35 -93.44 -75.11
CA GLN A 220 -25.99 -94.74 -74.85
C GLN A 220 -26.82 -95.25 -76.04
N ARG A 221 -27.53 -94.36 -76.74
CA ARG A 221 -28.25 -94.71 -77.99
C ARG A 221 -27.28 -95.17 -79.08
N LYS A 222 -26.20 -94.43 -79.32
CA LYS A 222 -25.15 -94.80 -80.28
C LYS A 222 -24.50 -96.15 -79.94
N ARG A 223 -24.21 -96.41 -78.67
CA ARG A 223 -23.69 -97.70 -78.19
C ARG A 223 -24.69 -98.84 -78.42
N ALA A 224 -25.97 -98.62 -78.14
CA ALA A 224 -27.02 -99.60 -78.37
C ALA A 224 -27.18 -99.93 -79.87
N GLU A 225 -27.05 -98.93 -80.75
CA GLU A 225 -27.06 -99.10 -82.19
C GLU A 225 -25.83 -99.89 -82.69
N ALA A 226 -24.63 -99.53 -82.23
CA ALA A 226 -23.40 -100.27 -82.53
C ALA A 226 -23.48 -101.74 -82.08
N ASN A 227 -24.09 -102.01 -80.92
CA ASN A 227 -24.27 -103.37 -80.39
C ASN A 227 -25.22 -104.26 -81.21
N ARG A 228 -26.08 -103.66 -82.04
CA ARG A 228 -26.99 -104.41 -82.94
C ARG A 228 -26.28 -104.91 -84.21
N ILE A 229 -25.02 -104.54 -84.45
CA ILE A 229 -24.23 -104.99 -85.59
C ILE A 229 -23.79 -106.45 -85.38
N GLU A 230 -24.17 -107.32 -86.33
CA GLU A 230 -23.88 -108.76 -86.29
C GLU A 230 -22.39 -109.07 -86.47
N ARG A 231 -21.69 -108.31 -87.35
CA ARG A 231 -20.26 -108.47 -87.62
C ARG A 231 -19.41 -107.93 -86.47
N ALA A 232 -18.68 -108.83 -85.81
CA ALA A 232 -17.88 -108.50 -84.62
C ALA A 232 -16.83 -107.39 -84.85
N GLY A 233 -16.11 -107.43 -85.98
CA GLY A 233 -15.08 -106.42 -86.29
C GLY A 233 -15.65 -105.01 -86.53
N GLU A 234 -16.80 -104.93 -87.21
CA GLU A 234 -17.49 -103.66 -87.47
C GLU A 234 -18.11 -103.09 -86.18
N ARG A 235 -18.69 -103.96 -85.33
CA ARG A 235 -19.18 -103.60 -83.99
C ARG A 235 -18.09 -103.01 -83.11
N LEU A 236 -16.93 -103.67 -83.00
CA LEU A 236 -15.81 -103.20 -82.19
C LEU A 236 -15.28 -101.85 -82.66
N ARG A 237 -15.21 -101.64 -83.98
CA ARG A 237 -14.80 -100.36 -84.56
C ARG A 237 -15.76 -99.23 -84.22
N MET A 238 -17.07 -99.43 -84.43
CA MET A 238 -18.11 -98.45 -84.09
C MET A 238 -18.10 -98.11 -82.59
N LEU A 239 -17.97 -99.10 -81.71
CA LEU A 239 -17.89 -98.86 -80.26
C LEU A 239 -16.65 -98.04 -79.89
N GLY A 240 -15.48 -98.36 -80.47
CA GLY A 240 -14.26 -97.57 -80.25
C GLY A 240 -14.35 -96.14 -80.79
N ASP A 241 -15.07 -95.91 -81.88
CA ASP A 241 -15.36 -94.57 -82.40
C ASP A 241 -16.28 -93.79 -81.45
N VAL A 242 -17.32 -94.42 -80.93
CA VAL A 242 -18.25 -93.81 -79.95
C VAL A 242 -17.55 -93.46 -78.63
N GLU A 243 -16.66 -94.33 -78.13
CA GLU A 243 -15.88 -94.06 -76.90
C GLU A 243 -14.93 -92.88 -77.07
N ARG A 244 -14.23 -92.79 -78.21
CA ARG A 244 -13.35 -91.64 -78.52
C ARG A 244 -14.14 -90.35 -78.64
N GLU A 245 -15.28 -90.38 -79.34
CA GLU A 245 -16.16 -89.23 -79.47
C GLU A 245 -16.73 -88.79 -78.11
N GLU A 246 -17.12 -89.74 -77.26
CA GLU A 246 -17.59 -89.48 -75.90
C GLU A 246 -16.54 -88.77 -75.06
N VAL A 247 -15.33 -89.30 -74.97
CA VAL A 247 -14.25 -88.71 -74.17
C VAL A 247 -13.96 -87.28 -74.65
N TRP A 248 -13.83 -87.09 -75.97
CA TRP A 248 -13.52 -85.77 -76.53
C TRP A 248 -14.65 -84.75 -76.27
N LYS A 249 -15.91 -85.12 -76.55
CA LYS A 249 -17.06 -84.21 -76.34
C LYS A 249 -17.29 -83.88 -74.87
N LEU A 250 -17.18 -84.86 -73.97
CA LEU A 250 -17.31 -84.61 -72.52
C LEU A 250 -16.22 -83.64 -72.03
N GLN A 251 -14.99 -83.79 -72.51
CA GLN A 251 -13.90 -82.85 -72.22
C GLN A 251 -14.20 -81.46 -72.77
N THR A 252 -14.69 -81.34 -74.00
CA THR A 252 -15.07 -80.04 -74.60
C THR A 252 -16.17 -79.36 -73.79
N ILE A 253 -17.24 -80.08 -73.43
CA ILE A 253 -18.34 -79.53 -72.64
C ILE A 253 -17.81 -78.99 -71.30
N ARG A 254 -17.02 -79.78 -70.58
CA ARG A 254 -16.44 -79.35 -69.29
C ARG A 254 -15.53 -78.12 -69.44
N ALA A 255 -14.64 -78.15 -70.42
CA ALA A 255 -13.72 -77.03 -70.68
C ALA A 255 -14.47 -75.71 -70.98
N ASP A 256 -15.56 -75.78 -71.75
CA ASP A 256 -16.40 -74.61 -72.04
C ASP A 256 -17.07 -74.03 -70.79
N PHE A 257 -17.56 -74.89 -69.89
CA PHE A 257 -18.15 -74.43 -68.62
C PHE A 257 -17.10 -73.91 -67.64
N ASP A 258 -15.93 -74.55 -67.55
CA ASP A 258 -14.84 -74.09 -66.70
C ASP A 258 -14.31 -72.72 -67.15
N ARG A 259 -14.24 -72.49 -68.47
CA ARG A 259 -13.95 -71.16 -69.02
C ARG A 259 -15.00 -70.13 -68.59
N LYS A 260 -16.28 -70.42 -68.75
CA LYS A 260 -17.38 -69.50 -68.36
C LYS A 260 -17.37 -69.21 -66.86
N LYS A 261 -17.12 -70.21 -66.00
CA LYS A 261 -16.97 -70.02 -64.55
C LYS A 261 -15.77 -69.11 -64.24
N SER A 262 -14.64 -69.31 -64.92
CA SER A 262 -13.44 -68.50 -64.77
C SER A 262 -13.67 -67.05 -65.18
N GLU A 263 -14.43 -66.80 -66.25
CA GLU A 263 -14.83 -65.46 -66.68
C GLU A 263 -15.68 -64.74 -65.62
N ILE A 264 -16.62 -65.44 -64.97
CA ILE A 264 -17.41 -64.90 -63.84
C ILE A 264 -16.50 -64.52 -62.67
N VAL A 265 -15.54 -65.37 -62.30
CA VAL A 265 -14.59 -65.08 -61.21
C VAL A 265 -13.74 -63.86 -61.54
N ALA A 266 -13.18 -63.79 -62.75
CA ALA A 266 -12.36 -62.66 -63.18
C ALA A 266 -13.15 -61.34 -63.18
N ARG A 267 -14.39 -61.36 -63.68
CA ARG A 267 -15.28 -60.19 -63.65
C ARG A 267 -15.62 -59.76 -62.22
N THR A 268 -15.99 -60.71 -61.36
CA THR A 268 -16.33 -60.44 -59.95
C THR A 268 -15.14 -59.83 -59.23
N GLN A 269 -13.93 -60.36 -59.45
CA GLN A 269 -12.71 -59.83 -58.85
C GLN A 269 -12.42 -58.40 -59.31
N LYS A 270 -12.60 -58.11 -60.62
CA LYS A 270 -12.46 -56.75 -61.15
C LYS A 270 -13.45 -55.77 -60.52
N GLU A 271 -14.71 -56.18 -60.34
CA GLU A 271 -15.73 -55.36 -59.69
C GLU A 271 -15.43 -55.14 -58.20
N LYS A 272 -14.93 -56.15 -57.49
CA LYS A 272 -14.45 -56.00 -56.10
C LYS A 272 -13.32 -54.98 -55.98
N PHE A 273 -12.33 -55.02 -56.87
CA PHE A 273 -11.26 -54.03 -56.89
C PHE A 273 -11.78 -52.62 -57.16
N ALA A 274 -12.79 -52.47 -58.02
CA ALA A 274 -13.41 -51.17 -58.29
C ALA A 274 -14.12 -50.62 -57.03
N ILE A 275 -14.82 -51.48 -56.28
CA ILE A 275 -15.44 -51.11 -54.99
C ILE A 275 -14.36 -50.67 -53.99
N GLU A 276 -13.30 -51.47 -53.82
CA GLU A 276 -12.19 -51.16 -52.92
C GLU A 276 -11.55 -49.80 -53.24
N ALA A 277 -11.27 -49.55 -54.53
CA ALA A 277 -10.68 -48.29 -54.96
C ALA A 277 -11.58 -47.09 -54.66
N LYS A 278 -12.91 -47.24 -54.84
CA LYS A 278 -13.88 -46.20 -54.51
C LYS A 278 -13.96 -45.95 -52.99
N CYS A 279 -14.08 -47.01 -52.20
CA CYS A 279 -14.15 -46.91 -50.73
C CYS A 279 -12.86 -46.34 -50.14
N ARG A 280 -11.69 -46.69 -50.70
CA ARG A 280 -10.40 -46.09 -50.33
C ARG A 280 -10.40 -44.57 -50.53
N LYS A 281 -10.85 -44.08 -51.69
CA LYS A 281 -10.95 -42.63 -51.94
C LYS A 281 -11.84 -41.93 -50.92
N LEU A 282 -13.00 -42.50 -50.62
CA LEU A 282 -13.93 -41.95 -49.61
C LEU A 282 -13.29 -41.93 -48.21
N ARG A 283 -12.51 -42.95 -47.84
CA ARG A 283 -11.76 -42.97 -46.57
C ARG A 283 -10.67 -41.90 -46.52
N ASP A 284 -9.98 -41.69 -47.63
CA ASP A 284 -8.94 -40.66 -47.76
C ASP A 284 -9.57 -39.25 -47.68
N GLU A 285 -10.69 -39.02 -48.37
CA GLU A 285 -11.47 -37.77 -48.29
C GLU A 285 -11.95 -37.49 -46.85
N ALA A 286 -12.51 -38.48 -46.16
CA ALA A 286 -12.90 -38.33 -44.76
C ALA A 286 -11.72 -38.00 -43.83
N SER A 287 -10.55 -38.58 -44.12
CA SER A 287 -9.32 -38.31 -43.36
C SER A 287 -8.76 -36.91 -43.65
N MET A 288 -8.89 -36.43 -44.88
CA MET A 288 -8.51 -35.06 -45.26
C MET A 288 -9.45 -34.03 -44.62
N ALA A 289 -10.76 -34.25 -44.68
CA ALA A 289 -11.75 -33.39 -44.04
C ALA A 289 -11.52 -33.27 -42.52
N GLU A 290 -11.14 -34.37 -41.85
CA GLU A 290 -10.74 -34.33 -40.43
C GLU A 290 -9.53 -33.43 -40.20
N ARG A 291 -8.48 -33.57 -41.02
CA ARG A 291 -7.25 -32.76 -40.88
C ARG A 291 -7.55 -31.27 -41.09
N GLU A 292 -8.31 -30.94 -42.12
CA GLU A 292 -8.72 -29.57 -42.43
C GLU A 292 -9.59 -29.00 -41.30
N GLY A 293 -10.55 -29.76 -40.79
CA GLY A 293 -11.39 -29.34 -39.67
C GLY A 293 -10.60 -29.14 -38.37
N VAL A 294 -9.64 -30.03 -38.05
CA VAL A 294 -8.76 -29.87 -36.89
C VAL A 294 -7.87 -28.63 -37.04
N ALA A 295 -7.26 -28.43 -38.20
CA ALA A 295 -6.43 -27.26 -38.48
C ALA A 295 -7.24 -25.95 -38.35
N HIS A 296 -8.47 -25.94 -38.87
CA HIS A 296 -9.36 -24.77 -38.74
C HIS A 296 -9.72 -24.47 -37.28
N LEU A 297 -10.02 -25.50 -36.48
CA LEU A 297 -10.27 -25.33 -35.04
C LEU A 297 -9.03 -24.80 -34.29
N GLU A 298 -7.82 -25.22 -34.67
CA GLU A 298 -6.57 -24.70 -34.11
C GLU A 298 -6.34 -23.23 -34.46
N GLU A 299 -6.59 -22.85 -35.71
CA GLU A 299 -6.46 -21.47 -36.17
C GLU A 299 -7.45 -20.56 -35.45
N GLN A 300 -8.73 -20.96 -35.34
CA GLN A 300 -9.73 -20.22 -34.57
C GLN A 300 -9.34 -20.09 -33.09
N ALA A 301 -8.82 -21.18 -32.48
CA ALA A 301 -8.33 -21.14 -31.11
C ALA A 301 -7.22 -20.10 -30.94
N TYR A 302 -6.24 -20.12 -31.85
CA TYR A 302 -5.12 -19.19 -31.85
C TYR A 302 -5.60 -17.74 -31.94
N GLN A 303 -6.50 -17.43 -32.89
CA GLN A 303 -7.07 -16.09 -33.05
C GLN A 303 -7.81 -15.63 -31.78
N ARG A 304 -8.67 -16.48 -31.21
CA ARG A 304 -9.41 -16.15 -29.97
C ARG A 304 -8.48 -15.92 -28.77
N LYS A 305 -7.38 -16.67 -28.66
CA LYS A 305 -6.37 -16.44 -27.62
C LYS A 305 -5.64 -15.12 -27.82
N HIS A 306 -5.27 -14.80 -29.06
CA HIS A 306 -4.64 -13.52 -29.38
C HIS A 306 -5.60 -12.34 -29.12
N ASP A 307 -6.91 -12.50 -29.38
CA ASP A 307 -7.91 -11.50 -29.00
C ASP A 307 -7.99 -11.29 -27.49
N ALA A 308 -7.92 -12.37 -26.70
CA ALA A 308 -7.87 -12.27 -25.25
C ALA A 308 -6.62 -11.50 -24.77
N GLU A 309 -5.46 -11.70 -25.41
CA GLU A 309 -4.24 -10.92 -25.14
C GLU A 309 -4.42 -9.44 -25.50
N ARG A 310 -5.02 -9.14 -26.66
CA ARG A 310 -5.31 -7.76 -27.07
C ARG A 310 -6.29 -7.05 -26.13
N GLU A 311 -7.25 -7.78 -25.57
CA GLU A 311 -8.12 -7.22 -24.53
C GLU A 311 -7.36 -6.98 -23.21
N GLU A 312 -6.44 -7.86 -22.84
CA GLU A 312 -5.59 -7.69 -21.66
C GLU A 312 -4.76 -6.40 -21.75
N THR A 313 -4.11 -6.17 -22.90
CA THR A 313 -3.29 -4.98 -23.12
C THR A 313 -4.13 -3.71 -23.04
N LYS A 314 -5.31 -3.69 -23.67
CA LYS A 314 -6.26 -2.57 -23.56
C LYS A 314 -6.69 -2.31 -22.11
N ARG A 315 -6.95 -3.36 -21.32
CA ARG A 315 -7.27 -3.22 -19.89
C ARG A 315 -6.09 -2.65 -19.10
N LYS A 316 -4.87 -3.12 -19.36
CA LYS A 316 -3.64 -2.61 -18.74
C LYS A 316 -3.40 -1.13 -19.08
N GLU A 317 -3.70 -0.71 -20.30
CA GLU A 317 -3.66 0.70 -20.70
C GLU A 317 -4.69 1.55 -19.96
N HIS A 318 -5.95 1.08 -19.86
CA HIS A 318 -6.98 1.74 -19.05
C HIS A 318 -6.59 1.85 -17.57
N ILE A 319 -5.99 0.80 -17.00
CA ILE A 319 -5.49 0.81 -15.62
C ILE A 319 -4.41 1.90 -15.45
N LYS A 320 -3.50 2.03 -16.42
CA LYS A 320 -2.46 3.08 -16.41
C LYS A 320 -3.08 4.49 -16.50
N GLN A 321 -4.08 4.70 -17.35
CA GLN A 321 -4.79 5.98 -17.43
C GLN A 321 -5.50 6.33 -16.11
N ASN A 322 -6.15 5.36 -15.47
CA ASN A 322 -6.79 5.57 -14.17
C ASN A 322 -5.77 5.79 -13.04
N GLN A 323 -4.58 5.16 -13.11
CA GLN A 323 -3.47 5.44 -12.19
C GLN A 323 -3.09 6.93 -12.22
N ASP A 324 -2.92 7.50 -13.41
CA ASP A 324 -2.55 8.91 -13.58
C ASP A 324 -3.64 9.85 -13.04
N ARG A 325 -4.92 9.48 -13.15
CA ARG A 325 -6.05 10.23 -12.59
C ARG A 325 -6.06 10.21 -11.06
N ILE A 326 -5.83 9.05 -10.44
CA ILE A 326 -5.71 8.92 -8.98
C ILE A 326 -4.56 9.78 -8.46
N LEU A 327 -3.41 9.80 -9.16
CA LEU A 327 -2.27 10.65 -8.80
C LEU A 327 -2.61 12.15 -8.86
N LYS A 328 -3.41 12.58 -9.85
CA LYS A 328 -3.94 13.95 -9.93
C LYS A 328 -5.02 14.27 -8.89
N GLY A 329 -5.58 13.25 -8.22
CA GLY A 329 -6.64 13.38 -7.22
C GLY A 329 -8.05 13.34 -7.82
N GLU A 330 -8.18 12.88 -9.06
CA GLU A 330 -9.46 12.59 -9.71
C GLU A 330 -9.92 11.18 -9.35
N LYS A 331 -11.23 10.92 -9.46
CA LYS A 331 -11.77 9.57 -9.28
C LYS A 331 -11.48 8.72 -10.53
N PRO A 332 -11.09 7.44 -10.37
CA PRO A 332 -10.99 6.52 -11.49
C PRO A 332 -12.38 6.30 -12.11
N GLN A 333 -12.42 6.14 -13.44
CA GLN A 333 -13.64 5.82 -14.19
C GLN A 333 -13.84 4.33 -14.32
#